data_AF-A0A8H5BAE0-F1
#
_entry.id   AF-A0A8H5BAE0-F1
#
_cell.length_a   1.000
_cell.length_b   1.000
_cell.length_c   1.000
_cell.angle_alpha   90.00
_cell.angle_beta   90.00
_cell.angle_gamma   90.00
#
_symmetry.space_group_name_H-M   'P 1'
#
loop_
_entity.id
_entity.type
_entity.pdbx_description
1 polymer ?
#
loop_
_entity_poly.entity_id
_entity_poly.type
_entity_poly.pdbx_seq_one_letter_code
_entity_poly.pdbx_strand_id
1 'polypeptide(L)'
;MSFTASTGPYVARLMPTALMSPMRRMPVDIIQAIFLLCLPTQHNPIMSRHDLSMLLTQVCSSWRHIAHSTPLLWRAIHIAVPCDLTNLHFYPSSPSWGFPASKTSSAMEVVHKRAAGISQWLGRWAERPLNILVYNHDQAMPEPAYMVILDTIMVFSRRWQTMHFQSPSTCLSRVVSMSEHDVPILRSLTIRGQDVSTHSMHPYFPPGVSQPGAPEFKFLLDSGLLRAPQLRQIVYTRVTENFLQFPLKWEQMTVISLTGIAWTVMD
;
A
#
# COMPACT_ATOMS: atom_id res chain seq x y z
N MET A 1 -37.38 22.47 -71.40
CA MET A 1 -36.59 23.46 -70.62
C MET A 1 -37.30 23.62 -69.29
N SER A 2 -36.74 23.04 -68.24
CA SER A 2 -37.34 23.00 -66.90
C SER A 2 -36.27 23.45 -65.91
N PHE A 3 -36.44 24.64 -65.34
CA PHE A 3 -35.71 25.10 -64.17
C PHE A 3 -36.64 26.06 -63.42
N THR A 4 -36.93 25.74 -62.16
CA THR A 4 -36.76 26.67 -61.03
C THR A 4 -36.88 25.86 -59.75
N ALA A 5 -35.92 26.13 -58.88
CA ALA A 5 -35.62 25.42 -57.66
C ALA A 5 -36.59 25.81 -56.55
N SER A 6 -37.03 24.81 -55.78
CA SER A 6 -37.59 25.00 -54.44
C SER A 6 -36.60 24.44 -53.43
N THR A 7 -35.69 25.30 -52.98
CA THR A 7 -34.74 25.01 -51.90
C THR A 7 -35.36 25.34 -50.54
N GLY A 8 -35.55 24.31 -49.71
CA GLY A 8 -35.86 24.40 -48.28
C GLY A 8 -36.77 23.25 -47.83
N PRO A 9 -36.51 22.60 -46.67
CA PRO A 9 -36.13 23.28 -45.45
C PRO A 9 -34.78 22.83 -44.87
N TYR A 10 -34.21 23.78 -44.14
CA TYR A 10 -33.22 23.60 -43.10
C TYR A 10 -33.47 22.30 -42.30
N VAL A 11 -32.63 21.30 -42.52
CA VAL A 11 -32.40 20.27 -41.51
C VAL A 11 -31.61 20.97 -40.41
N ALA A 12 -32.33 21.58 -39.48
CA ALA A 12 -31.80 21.99 -38.19
C ALA A 12 -31.13 20.75 -37.59
N ARG A 13 -29.81 20.75 -37.66
CA ARG A 13 -28.95 19.81 -36.95
C ARG A 13 -29.08 20.16 -35.47
N LEU A 14 -30.18 19.74 -34.86
CA LEU A 14 -30.37 19.77 -33.42
C LEU A 14 -29.29 18.85 -32.84
N MET A 15 -28.15 19.45 -32.50
CA MET A 15 -27.15 18.79 -31.68
C MET A 15 -27.85 18.36 -30.38
N PRO A 16 -27.60 17.14 -29.88
CA PRO A 16 -28.20 16.63 -28.67
C PRO A 16 -27.59 17.30 -27.43
N THR A 17 -27.79 18.60 -27.28
CA THR A 17 -27.44 19.35 -26.06
C THR A 17 -28.36 18.97 -24.90
N ALA A 18 -29.55 18.45 -25.20
CA ALA A 18 -30.53 17.98 -24.21
C ALA A 18 -30.20 16.61 -23.57
N LEU A 19 -29.22 15.85 -24.09
CA LEU A 19 -28.81 14.53 -23.55
C LEU A 19 -27.45 14.56 -22.82
N MET A 20 -26.88 15.75 -22.61
CA MET A 20 -25.63 15.85 -21.86
C MET A 20 -25.96 15.79 -20.36
N SER A 21 -25.49 14.74 -19.68
CA SER A 21 -25.68 14.59 -18.23
C SER A 21 -25.21 15.86 -17.50
N PRO A 22 -25.88 16.29 -16.42
CA PRO A 22 -25.50 17.49 -15.65
C PRO A 22 -24.02 17.53 -15.28
N MET A 23 -23.42 16.35 -15.03
CA MET A 23 -22.01 16.18 -14.74
C MET A 23 -21.06 16.67 -15.84
N ARG A 24 -21.46 16.66 -17.12
CA ARG A 24 -20.62 17.15 -18.24
C ARG A 24 -20.60 18.66 -18.37
N ARG A 25 -21.51 19.36 -17.71
CA ARG A 25 -21.60 20.84 -17.69
C ARG A 25 -20.92 21.46 -16.48
N MET A 26 -20.50 20.64 -15.53
CA MET A 26 -19.92 21.12 -14.29
C MET A 26 -18.44 21.50 -14.50
N PRO A 27 -17.98 22.63 -13.95
CA PRO A 27 -16.57 23.00 -13.99
C PRO A 27 -15.68 21.90 -13.40
N VAL A 28 -14.48 21.74 -13.98
CA VAL A 28 -13.55 20.65 -13.62
C VAL A 28 -13.18 20.72 -12.14
N ASP A 29 -12.91 21.90 -11.61
CA ASP A 29 -12.60 22.17 -10.21
C ASP A 29 -13.71 21.69 -9.25
N ILE A 30 -14.98 21.87 -9.62
CA ILE A 30 -16.11 21.37 -8.82
C ILE A 30 -16.16 19.84 -8.86
N ILE A 31 -15.89 19.22 -10.02
CA ILE A 31 -15.81 17.75 -10.13
C ILE A 31 -14.65 17.22 -9.26
N GLN A 32 -13.49 17.88 -9.28
CA GLN A 32 -12.35 17.53 -8.43
C GLN A 32 -12.69 17.65 -6.95
N ALA A 33 -13.38 18.72 -6.55
CA ALA A 33 -13.83 18.90 -5.17
C ALA A 33 -14.79 17.77 -4.73
N ILE A 34 -15.74 17.38 -5.59
CA ILE A 34 -16.62 16.23 -5.31
C ILE A 34 -15.80 14.95 -5.17
N PHE A 35 -14.85 14.68 -6.07
CA PHE A 35 -14.02 13.48 -5.99
C PHE A 35 -13.26 13.39 -4.67
N LEU A 36 -12.74 14.53 -4.18
CA LEU A 36 -12.03 14.60 -2.90
C LEU A 36 -12.96 14.42 -1.70
N LEU A 37 -14.18 14.95 -1.74
CA LEU A 37 -15.19 14.76 -0.69
C LEU A 37 -15.66 13.31 -0.59
N CYS A 38 -15.59 12.57 -1.69
CA CYS A 38 -15.95 11.15 -1.73
C CYS A 38 -14.85 10.22 -1.21
N LEU A 39 -13.62 10.71 -0.97
CA LEU A 39 -12.55 9.85 -0.48
C LEU A 39 -12.89 9.26 0.89
N PRO A 40 -12.56 7.98 1.14
CA PRO A 40 -12.75 7.38 2.45
C PRO A 40 -11.98 8.15 3.51
N THR A 41 -12.66 8.49 4.61
CA THR A 41 -12.07 9.16 5.77
C THR A 41 -11.42 8.18 6.75
N GLN A 42 -11.81 6.91 6.70
CA GLN A 42 -11.45 5.89 7.68
C GLN A 42 -10.25 5.02 7.25
N HIS A 43 -9.92 4.98 5.96
CA HIS A 43 -8.83 4.16 5.45
C HIS A 43 -8.15 4.79 4.22
N ASN A 44 -6.92 4.38 3.94
CA ASN A 44 -6.26 4.74 2.68
C ASN A 44 -6.96 4.05 1.49
N PRO A 45 -7.02 4.67 0.31
CA PRO A 45 -7.60 4.07 -0.88
C PRO A 45 -6.92 2.73 -1.23
N ILE A 46 -7.72 1.73 -1.56
CA ILE A 46 -7.25 0.40 -1.95
C ILE A 46 -7.17 0.34 -3.48
N MET A 47 -6.15 -0.32 -4.03
CA MET A 47 -6.13 -0.66 -5.47
C MET A 47 -7.09 -1.80 -5.81
N SER A 48 -8.38 -1.56 -5.62
CA SER A 48 -9.47 -2.46 -5.96
C SER A 48 -10.41 -1.76 -6.93
N ARG A 49 -11.05 -2.51 -7.84
CA ARG A 49 -12.08 -1.95 -8.73
C ARG A 49 -13.29 -1.40 -7.97
N HIS A 50 -13.46 -1.80 -6.71
CA HIS A 50 -14.55 -1.38 -5.84
C HIS A 50 -14.18 -0.17 -4.96
N ASP A 51 -12.91 0.23 -4.95
CA ASP A 51 -12.48 1.42 -4.21
C ASP A 51 -12.79 2.68 -5.01
N LEU A 52 -13.21 3.73 -4.31
CA LEU A 52 -13.70 4.96 -4.93
C LEU A 52 -12.66 5.61 -5.83
N SER A 53 -11.40 5.67 -5.43
CA SER A 53 -10.34 6.28 -6.26
C SER A 53 -10.20 5.57 -7.61
N MET A 54 -10.42 4.25 -7.64
CA MET A 54 -10.40 3.48 -8.89
C MET A 54 -11.71 3.61 -9.66
N LEU A 55 -12.87 3.56 -8.99
CA LEU A 55 -14.18 3.71 -9.63
C LEU A 55 -14.29 5.02 -10.42
N LEU A 56 -13.79 6.13 -9.87
CA LEU A 56 -13.76 7.42 -10.54
C LEU A 56 -13.03 7.37 -11.90
N THR A 57 -12.05 6.49 -12.06
CA THR A 57 -11.32 6.30 -13.33
C THR A 57 -12.05 5.40 -14.34
N GLN A 58 -13.13 4.74 -13.94
CA GLN A 58 -13.83 3.74 -14.76
C GLN A 58 -15.17 4.24 -15.33
N VAL A 59 -15.74 5.32 -14.79
CA VAL A 59 -17.06 5.85 -15.22
C VAL A 59 -17.09 6.29 -16.69
N CYS A 60 -16.19 7.21 -17.07
CA CYS A 60 -16.06 7.68 -18.46
C CYS A 60 -14.66 8.26 -18.72
N SER A 61 -14.32 8.54 -19.98
CA SER A 61 -13.02 9.12 -20.37
C SER A 61 -12.74 10.48 -19.71
N SER A 62 -13.76 11.34 -19.61
CA SER A 62 -13.64 12.66 -18.97
C SER A 62 -13.34 12.53 -17.48
N TRP A 63 -14.07 11.67 -16.76
CA TRP A 63 -13.83 11.43 -15.33
C TRP A 63 -12.46 10.82 -15.07
N ARG A 64 -12.03 9.89 -15.92
CA ARG A 64 -10.68 9.33 -15.87
C ARG A 64 -9.61 10.41 -16.01
N HIS A 65 -9.78 11.31 -16.97
CA HIS A 65 -8.84 12.43 -17.16
C HIS A 65 -8.78 13.32 -15.92
N ILE A 66 -9.95 13.72 -15.38
CA ILE A 66 -10.05 14.55 -14.17
C ILE A 66 -9.45 13.84 -12.95
N ALA A 67 -9.76 12.57 -12.73
CA ALA A 67 -9.21 11.80 -11.61
C ALA A 67 -7.68 11.70 -11.70
N HIS A 68 -7.13 11.45 -12.89
CA HIS A 68 -5.69 11.40 -13.09
C HIS A 68 -5.01 12.78 -12.94
N SER A 69 -5.67 13.88 -13.30
CA SER A 69 -5.19 15.24 -13.11
C SER A 69 -5.50 15.82 -11.72
N THR A 70 -5.98 15.00 -10.79
CA THR A 70 -6.24 15.39 -9.40
C THR A 70 -5.27 14.65 -8.48
N PRO A 71 -4.06 15.19 -8.24
CA PRO A 71 -2.99 14.48 -7.54
C PRO A 71 -3.42 14.02 -6.14
N LEU A 72 -4.24 14.82 -5.43
CA LEU A 72 -4.68 14.54 -4.06
C LEU A 72 -5.42 13.20 -3.88
N LEU A 73 -6.03 12.66 -4.93
CA LEU A 73 -6.65 11.32 -4.92
C LEU A 73 -5.63 10.19 -4.75
N TRP A 74 -4.37 10.44 -5.12
CA TRP A 74 -3.28 9.47 -5.18
C TRP A 74 -2.28 9.62 -4.03
N ARG A 75 -2.53 10.53 -3.08
CA ARG A 75 -1.61 10.84 -1.95
C ARG A 75 -1.37 9.67 -1.00
N ALA A 76 -2.33 8.75 -0.94
CA ALA A 76 -2.34 7.64 -0.03
C ALA A 76 -2.71 6.35 -0.75
N ILE A 77 -2.22 5.23 -0.22
CA ILE A 77 -2.55 3.91 -0.76
C ILE A 77 -2.53 2.84 0.35
N HIS A 78 -3.46 1.91 0.26
CA HIS A 78 -3.45 0.64 0.96
C HIS A 78 -3.13 -0.49 -0.03
N ILE A 79 -1.96 -1.08 0.15
CA ILE A 79 -1.45 -2.21 -0.64
C ILE A 79 -1.81 -3.49 0.11
N ALA A 80 -3.04 -3.97 -0.10
CA ALA A 80 -3.53 -5.23 0.45
C ALA A 80 -3.13 -6.42 -0.42
N VAL A 81 -2.14 -7.20 0.00
CA VAL A 81 -1.65 -8.34 -0.79
C VAL A 81 -2.77 -9.39 -0.93
N PRO A 82 -3.14 -9.82 -2.16
CA PRO A 82 -4.32 -10.66 -2.33
C PRO A 82 -4.01 -12.09 -1.86
N CYS A 83 -4.85 -12.61 -0.98
CA CYS A 83 -4.80 -14.01 -0.52
C CYS A 83 -5.00 -15.00 -1.69
N ASP A 84 -5.53 -14.61 -2.85
CA ASP A 84 -5.76 -15.55 -3.95
C ASP A 84 -4.49 -16.09 -4.62
N LEU A 85 -3.30 -15.57 -4.29
CA LEU A 85 -2.05 -16.28 -4.58
C LEU A 85 -1.93 -17.60 -3.79
N THR A 86 -2.68 -17.75 -2.70
CA THR A 86 -2.71 -18.91 -1.79
C THR A 86 -3.90 -19.85 -1.99
N ASN A 87 -4.73 -19.71 -3.03
CA ASN A 87 -5.52 -20.87 -3.50
C ASN A 87 -4.61 -21.98 -4.09
N LEU A 88 -3.29 -21.81 -4.02
CA LEU A 88 -2.26 -22.84 -4.14
C LEU A 88 -1.83 -23.48 -2.82
N HIS A 89 -2.32 -23.01 -1.67
CA HIS A 89 -2.08 -23.58 -0.35
C HIS A 89 -3.39 -24.17 0.20
N PHE A 90 -3.71 -25.38 -0.25
CA PHE A 90 -4.51 -26.29 0.56
C PHE A 90 -3.54 -27.20 1.32
N TYR A 91 -3.41 -26.92 2.62
CA TYR A 91 -2.76 -27.67 3.70
C TYR A 91 -1.22 -27.82 3.75
N PRO A 92 -0.56 -27.24 4.77
CA PRO A 92 0.78 -27.63 5.19
C PRO A 92 0.70 -28.89 6.05
N SER A 93 0.60 -30.07 5.43
CA SER A 93 0.81 -31.33 6.14
C SER A 93 1.43 -32.44 5.29
N SER A 94 2.09 -32.11 4.17
CA SER A 94 2.89 -33.09 3.43
C SER A 94 4.29 -32.53 3.11
N PRO A 95 5.37 -33.11 3.68
CA PRO A 95 6.72 -32.58 3.57
C PRO A 95 7.44 -32.92 2.26
N SER A 96 6.72 -33.17 1.16
CA SER A 96 7.38 -33.62 -0.08
C SER A 96 6.59 -33.35 -1.36
N TRP A 97 6.38 -32.09 -1.75
CA TRP A 97 6.17 -31.74 -3.16
C TRP A 97 6.68 -30.33 -3.44
N GLY A 98 7.81 -30.24 -4.15
CA GLY A 98 8.27 -28.98 -4.73
C GLY A 98 7.18 -28.38 -5.62
N PHE A 99 7.10 -27.05 -5.64
CA PHE A 99 6.19 -26.32 -6.51
C PHE A 99 6.40 -26.75 -7.97
N PRO A 100 5.35 -27.13 -8.73
CA PRO A 100 5.50 -27.19 -10.18
C PRO A 100 5.81 -25.78 -10.69
N ALA A 101 7.00 -25.60 -11.27
CA ALA A 101 7.54 -24.31 -11.71
C ALA A 101 6.57 -23.48 -12.58
N SER A 102 5.61 -24.12 -13.26
CA SER A 102 4.63 -23.48 -14.13
C SER A 102 3.61 -22.58 -13.40
N LYS A 103 3.23 -22.88 -12.15
CA LYS A 103 2.25 -22.05 -11.42
C LYS A 103 2.88 -20.83 -10.74
N THR A 104 4.14 -20.95 -10.29
CA THR A 104 4.93 -19.85 -9.71
C THR A 104 5.12 -18.70 -10.69
N SER A 105 5.34 -18.99 -11.98
CA SER A 105 5.46 -17.98 -13.03
C SER A 105 4.20 -17.13 -13.19
N SER A 106 3.01 -17.74 -13.12
CA SER A 106 1.73 -17.02 -13.22
C SER A 106 1.45 -16.13 -12.00
N ALA A 107 1.77 -16.62 -10.79
CA ALA A 107 1.64 -15.85 -9.55
C ALA A 107 2.58 -14.64 -9.55
N MET A 108 3.83 -14.84 -9.98
CA MET A 108 4.82 -13.78 -10.05
C MET A 108 4.48 -12.74 -11.13
N GLU A 109 3.86 -13.14 -12.23
CA GLU A 109 3.35 -12.21 -13.24
C GLU A 109 2.27 -11.28 -12.66
N VAL A 110 1.35 -11.81 -11.85
CA VAL A 110 0.33 -11.01 -11.15
C VAL A 110 0.99 -10.01 -10.19
N VAL A 111 2.03 -10.43 -9.47
CA VAL A 111 2.80 -9.58 -8.56
C VAL A 111 3.48 -8.44 -9.33
N HIS A 112 4.12 -8.72 -10.46
CA HIS A 112 4.74 -7.68 -11.29
C HIS A 112 3.72 -6.72 -11.89
N LYS A 113 2.56 -7.21 -12.36
CA LYS A 113 1.45 -6.33 -12.81
C LYS A 113 0.97 -5.43 -11.69
N ARG A 114 0.88 -5.97 -10.47
CA ARG A 114 0.50 -5.21 -9.29
C ARG A 114 1.55 -4.17 -8.92
N ALA A 115 2.83 -4.54 -8.94
CA ALA A 115 3.95 -3.62 -8.73
C ALA A 115 3.94 -2.47 -9.74
N ALA A 116 3.70 -2.75 -11.02
CA ALA A 116 3.54 -1.73 -12.05
C ALA A 116 2.36 -0.78 -11.73
N GLY A 117 1.23 -1.32 -11.26
CA GLY A 117 0.10 -0.53 -10.79
C GLY A 117 0.43 0.36 -9.58
N ILE A 118 1.17 -0.17 -8.60
CA ILE A 118 1.67 0.60 -7.44
C ILE A 118 2.56 1.75 -7.92
N SER A 119 3.54 1.46 -8.76
CA SER A 119 4.46 2.46 -9.30
C SER A 119 3.70 3.57 -10.03
N GLN A 120 2.73 3.21 -10.88
CA GLN A 120 1.88 4.17 -11.57
C GLN A 120 1.04 5.00 -10.59
N TRP A 121 0.46 4.39 -9.55
CA TRP A 121 -0.30 5.10 -8.52
C TRP A 121 0.57 6.13 -7.79
N LEU A 122 1.74 5.72 -7.30
CA LEU A 122 2.66 6.57 -6.55
C LEU A 122 3.28 7.67 -7.42
N GLY A 123 3.47 7.39 -8.72
CA GLY A 123 3.94 8.34 -9.72
C GLY A 123 2.94 9.46 -10.04
N ARG A 124 1.62 9.21 -9.90
CA ARG A 124 0.59 10.26 -10.13
C ARG A 124 0.65 11.38 -9.08
N TRP A 125 1.16 11.09 -7.88
CA TRP A 125 1.28 12.07 -6.79
C TRP A 125 2.61 12.87 -6.80
N ALA A 126 3.18 13.10 -7.99
CA ALA A 126 4.32 14.02 -8.25
C ALA A 126 5.43 14.03 -7.16
N GLU A 127 5.97 15.18 -6.77
CA GLU A 127 7.03 15.30 -5.73
C GLU A 127 6.48 15.44 -4.30
N ARG A 128 5.22 15.09 -4.08
CA ARG A 128 4.52 15.34 -2.82
C ARG A 128 4.66 14.17 -1.82
N PRO A 129 4.41 14.40 -0.51
CA PRO A 129 4.62 13.39 0.52
C PRO A 129 3.55 12.28 0.50
N LEU A 130 3.96 11.03 0.69
CA LEU A 130 3.16 9.82 0.53
C LEU A 130 2.77 9.19 1.88
N ASN A 131 1.56 8.63 1.91
CA ASN A 131 1.05 7.82 3.01
C ASN A 131 0.77 6.39 2.51
N ILE A 132 1.62 5.43 2.90
CA ILE A 132 1.54 4.06 2.40
C ILE A 132 1.23 3.12 3.56
N LEU A 133 0.20 2.30 3.36
CA LEU A 133 -0.13 1.14 4.20
C LEU A 133 0.16 -0.12 3.39
N VAL A 134 1.07 -0.96 3.87
CA VAL A 134 1.36 -2.29 3.32
C VAL A 134 0.75 -3.33 4.24
N TYR A 135 -0.07 -4.21 3.70
CA TYR A 135 -0.77 -5.23 4.47
C TYR A 135 -0.52 -6.62 3.88
N ASN A 136 0.08 -7.50 4.69
CA ASN A 136 0.37 -8.91 4.39
C ASN A 136 -0.09 -9.79 5.57
N HIS A 137 -1.34 -10.22 5.55
CA HIS A 137 -1.91 -11.12 6.56
C HIS A 137 -1.33 -12.54 6.44
N ASP A 138 -1.06 -13.21 7.58
CA ASP A 138 -0.69 -14.63 7.69
C ASP A 138 0.46 -15.14 6.79
N GLN A 139 1.45 -14.31 6.45
CA GLN A 139 2.50 -14.70 5.47
C GLN A 139 1.89 -15.26 4.17
N ALA A 140 0.69 -14.80 3.79
CA ALA A 140 0.00 -15.33 2.61
C ALA A 140 0.84 -15.15 1.34
N MET A 141 1.69 -14.13 1.28
CA MET A 141 2.58 -13.95 0.15
C MET A 141 3.96 -14.55 0.37
N PRO A 142 4.47 -15.36 -0.59
CA PRO A 142 5.86 -15.78 -0.60
C PRO A 142 6.80 -14.57 -0.49
N GLU A 143 7.85 -14.71 0.31
CA GLU A 143 8.85 -13.65 0.54
C GLU A 143 9.36 -12.99 -0.77
N PRO A 144 9.72 -13.73 -1.84
CA PRO A 144 10.19 -13.10 -3.08
C PRO A 144 9.16 -12.15 -3.73
N ALA A 145 7.88 -12.47 -3.61
CA ALA A 145 6.82 -11.62 -4.13
C ALA A 145 6.62 -10.38 -3.24
N TYR A 146 6.78 -10.51 -1.92
CA TYR A 146 6.78 -9.37 -0.99
C TYR A 146 7.92 -8.41 -1.25
N MET A 147 9.09 -8.95 -1.53
CA MET A 147 10.29 -8.16 -1.86
C MET A 147 10.05 -7.31 -3.11
N VAL A 148 9.41 -7.81 -4.15
CA VAL A 148 9.07 -6.99 -5.34
C VAL A 148 8.18 -5.81 -4.99
N ILE A 149 7.20 -6.01 -4.11
CA ILE A 149 6.32 -4.92 -3.65
C ILE A 149 7.10 -3.90 -2.82
N LEU A 150 7.96 -4.36 -1.91
CA LEU A 150 8.83 -3.51 -1.10
C LEU A 150 9.79 -2.69 -1.98
N ASP A 151 10.50 -3.34 -2.89
CA ASP A 151 11.43 -2.68 -3.80
C ASP A 151 10.72 -1.60 -4.63
N THR A 152 9.49 -1.89 -5.07
CA THR A 152 8.65 -0.92 -5.81
C THR A 152 8.34 0.33 -5.00
N ILE A 153 7.94 0.18 -3.73
CA ILE A 153 7.61 1.34 -2.89
C ILE A 153 8.87 2.09 -2.43
N MET A 154 10.00 1.39 -2.28
CA MET A 154 11.28 1.96 -1.84
C MET A 154 11.86 2.96 -2.85
N VAL A 155 11.54 2.83 -4.15
CA VAL A 155 11.86 3.84 -5.17
C VAL A 155 11.31 5.23 -4.79
N PHE A 156 10.23 5.28 -4.02
CA PHE A 156 9.59 6.52 -3.57
C PHE A 156 9.91 6.88 -2.11
N SER A 157 10.90 6.23 -1.50
CA SER A 157 11.30 6.38 -0.08
C SER A 157 11.49 7.82 0.38
N ARG A 158 12.12 8.65 -0.46
CA ARG A 158 12.35 10.07 -0.14
C ARG A 158 11.08 10.88 0.06
N ARG A 159 9.94 10.37 -0.42
CA ARG A 159 8.61 10.97 -0.30
C ARG A 159 7.79 10.38 0.82
N TRP A 160 8.25 9.35 1.52
CA TRP A 160 7.48 8.70 2.58
C TRP A 160 7.26 9.66 3.75
N GLN A 161 6.01 10.03 4.01
CA GLN A 161 5.62 10.82 5.18
C GLN A 161 5.03 9.92 6.26
N THR A 162 4.18 8.99 5.86
CA THR A 162 3.57 8.00 6.76
C THR A 162 3.77 6.62 6.16
N MET A 163 4.43 5.74 6.92
CA MET A 163 4.58 4.33 6.57
C MET A 163 3.90 3.47 7.61
N HIS A 164 3.03 2.58 7.16
CA HIS A 164 2.41 1.56 7.99
C HIS A 164 2.69 0.19 7.38
N PHE A 165 3.43 -0.64 8.10
CA PHE A 165 3.68 -2.02 7.76
C PHE A 165 2.85 -2.91 8.67
N GLN A 166 1.88 -3.61 8.09
CA GLN A 166 1.14 -4.67 8.76
C GLN A 166 1.55 -6.01 8.13
N SER A 167 2.71 -6.50 8.57
CA SER A 167 3.36 -7.71 8.11
C SER A 167 4.30 -8.24 9.20
N PRO A 168 4.67 -9.53 9.19
CA PRO A 168 5.76 -10.02 10.03
C PRO A 168 7.03 -9.18 9.85
N SER A 169 7.74 -8.91 10.95
CA SER A 169 8.94 -8.07 10.96
C SER A 169 10.09 -8.68 10.14
N THR A 170 10.17 -10.02 10.09
CA THR A 170 11.17 -10.76 9.31
C THR A 170 11.17 -10.39 7.82
N CYS A 171 10.01 -10.06 7.25
CA CYS A 171 9.87 -9.69 5.84
C CYS A 171 10.33 -8.26 5.51
N LEU A 172 10.68 -7.45 6.51
CA LEU A 172 11.00 -6.03 6.32
C LEU A 172 12.52 -5.76 6.23
N SER A 173 13.37 -6.79 6.13
CA SER A 173 14.84 -6.69 6.11
C SER A 173 15.39 -5.59 5.20
N ARG A 174 14.81 -5.44 3.99
CA ARG A 174 15.13 -4.35 3.05
C ARG A 174 14.84 -2.96 3.61
N VAL A 175 13.68 -2.79 4.23
CA VAL A 175 13.26 -1.51 4.79
C VAL A 175 14.15 -1.12 5.97
N VAL A 176 14.59 -2.10 6.76
CA VAL A 176 15.51 -1.85 7.87
C VAL A 176 16.89 -1.42 7.41
N SER A 177 17.39 -1.98 6.30
CA SER A 177 18.69 -1.61 5.74
C SER A 177 18.78 -0.19 5.19
N MET A 178 17.67 0.56 5.17
CA MET A 178 17.62 1.94 4.73
C MET A 178 18.32 2.88 5.73
N SER A 179 18.96 3.92 5.20
CA SER A 179 19.52 5.00 6.02
C SER A 179 18.48 6.08 6.30
N GLU A 180 18.77 6.95 7.28
CA GLU A 180 17.95 8.13 7.57
C GLU A 180 17.83 9.10 6.38
N HIS A 181 18.81 9.11 5.48
CA HIS A 181 18.83 10.00 4.30
C HIS A 181 17.89 9.52 3.19
N ASP A 182 17.51 8.24 3.22
CA ASP A 182 16.56 7.65 2.27
C ASP A 182 15.11 8.03 2.62
N VAL A 183 14.85 8.38 3.88
CA VAL A 183 13.51 8.72 4.41
C VAL A 183 13.48 10.10 5.11
N PRO A 184 13.89 11.19 4.43
CA PRO A 184 14.14 12.49 5.05
C PRO A 184 12.87 13.19 5.56
N ILE A 185 11.68 12.81 5.08
CA ILE A 185 10.40 13.44 5.46
C ILE A 185 9.46 12.49 6.21
N LEU A 186 9.96 11.31 6.64
CA LEU A 186 9.16 10.34 7.38
C LEU A 186 8.80 10.92 8.75
N ARG A 187 7.49 11.03 9.02
CA ARG A 187 6.92 11.59 10.25
C ARG A 187 6.26 10.57 11.13
N SER A 188 5.62 9.56 10.52
CA SER A 188 4.91 8.51 11.23
C SER A 188 5.32 7.14 10.70
N LEU A 189 5.83 6.30 11.59
CA LEU A 189 6.16 4.91 11.32
C LEU A 189 5.26 4.01 12.17
N THR A 190 4.54 3.11 11.52
CA THR A 190 3.77 2.06 12.21
C THR A 190 4.24 0.71 11.74
N ILE A 191 4.60 -0.16 12.69
CA ILE A 191 4.99 -1.53 12.43
C ILE A 191 4.11 -2.43 13.29
N ARG A 192 3.29 -3.22 12.61
CA ARG A 192 2.36 -4.18 13.19
C ARG A 192 2.68 -5.57 12.68
N GLY A 193 3.48 -6.30 13.46
CA GLY A 193 3.76 -7.71 13.20
C GLY A 193 2.81 -8.61 13.97
N GLN A 194 2.09 -9.49 13.26
CA GLN A 194 1.68 -10.75 13.86
C GLN A 194 2.87 -11.68 13.78
N ASP A 195 3.57 -11.86 14.90
CA ASP A 195 4.40 -13.04 15.05
C ASP A 195 3.48 -14.27 15.05
N VAL A 196 3.86 -15.30 14.30
CA VAL A 196 3.14 -16.57 14.19
C VAL A 196 3.41 -17.35 15.47
N SER A 197 3.00 -16.84 16.62
CA SER A 197 3.19 -17.52 17.89
C SER A 197 2.06 -18.52 18.23
N THR A 198 1.11 -18.80 17.32
CA THR A 198 0.06 -19.80 17.63
C THR A 198 -0.52 -20.63 16.47
N HIS A 199 -0.23 -20.40 15.18
CA HIS A 199 -0.95 -21.13 14.10
C HIS A 199 -0.11 -21.73 12.96
N SER A 200 1.23 -21.78 13.06
CA SER A 200 1.90 -22.89 12.41
C SER A 200 1.48 -24.14 13.19
N MET A 201 0.51 -24.89 12.65
CA MET A 201 0.29 -26.29 13.00
C MET A 201 1.56 -27.07 12.62
N HIS A 202 2.65 -26.86 13.34
CA HIS A 202 3.73 -27.82 13.39
C HIS A 202 3.33 -28.82 14.47
N PRO A 203 3.04 -30.09 14.15
CA PRO A 203 2.42 -31.06 15.07
C PRO A 203 3.26 -31.43 16.31
N TYR A 204 4.37 -30.73 16.56
CA TYR A 204 5.34 -31.03 17.62
C TYR A 204 5.64 -29.85 18.56
N PHE A 205 5.07 -28.65 18.33
CA PHE A 205 5.32 -27.50 19.20
C PHE A 205 4.03 -27.01 19.86
N PRO A 206 3.96 -26.98 21.21
CA PRO A 206 2.80 -26.42 21.92
C PRO A 206 2.60 -24.94 21.59
N PRO A 207 1.35 -24.46 21.48
CA PRO A 207 1.06 -23.04 21.35
C PRO A 207 1.62 -22.28 22.55
N GLY A 208 2.41 -21.23 22.29
CA GLY A 208 3.01 -20.39 23.32
C GLY A 208 4.51 -20.61 23.57
N VAL A 209 5.16 -21.55 22.89
CA VAL A 209 6.63 -21.70 22.95
C VAL A 209 7.24 -21.02 21.73
N SER A 210 7.71 -19.78 21.89
CA SER A 210 8.66 -19.16 20.95
C SER A 210 9.85 -20.11 20.75
N GLN A 211 10.22 -20.41 19.51
CA GLN A 211 11.33 -21.32 19.21
C GLN A 211 12.59 -20.88 19.98
N PRO A 212 13.15 -21.72 20.87
CA PRO A 212 14.40 -21.40 21.53
C PRO A 212 15.50 -21.36 20.48
N GLY A 213 16.11 -20.18 20.29
CA GLY A 213 17.13 -19.94 19.26
C GLY A 213 16.65 -19.18 18.02
N ALA A 214 15.40 -18.72 17.96
CA ALA A 214 15.06 -17.66 17.01
C ALA A 214 15.95 -16.45 17.34
N PRO A 215 16.77 -15.94 16.40
CA PRO A 215 17.67 -14.83 16.68
C PRO A 215 16.86 -13.68 17.27
N GLU A 216 17.35 -13.07 18.35
CA GLU A 216 16.92 -11.73 18.77
C GLU A 216 17.27 -10.78 17.63
N PHE A 217 16.43 -10.72 16.61
CA PHE A 217 16.61 -9.82 15.50
C PHE A 217 16.41 -8.42 16.07
N LYS A 218 17.52 -7.70 16.27
CA LYS A 218 17.57 -6.27 16.62
C LYS A 218 17.12 -5.41 15.44
N PHE A 219 15.96 -5.76 14.91
CA PHE A 219 15.51 -5.42 13.59
C PHE A 219 15.40 -3.91 13.41
N LEU A 220 14.81 -3.19 14.36
CA LEU A 220 14.68 -1.74 14.23
C LEU A 220 15.82 -0.93 14.83
N LEU A 221 16.59 -1.48 15.77
CA LEU A 221 17.66 -0.76 16.45
C LEU A 221 18.72 -0.23 15.48
N ASP A 222 19.05 -1.03 14.47
CA ASP A 222 20.04 -0.69 13.46
C ASP A 222 19.44 0.08 12.26
N SER A 223 18.12 0.29 12.25
CA SER A 223 17.45 0.90 11.11
C SER A 223 17.59 2.42 11.09
N GLY A 224 17.94 2.96 9.92
CA GLY A 224 17.89 4.40 9.67
C GLY A 224 16.48 4.99 9.72
N LEU A 225 15.43 4.16 9.67
CA LEU A 225 14.04 4.61 9.80
C LEU A 225 13.76 5.26 11.16
N LEU A 226 14.33 4.71 12.25
CA LEU A 226 14.16 5.27 13.59
C LEU A 226 14.92 6.60 13.76
N ARG A 227 15.99 6.78 12.97
CA ARG A 227 16.80 8.00 12.95
C ARG A 227 16.28 9.07 12.00
N ALA A 228 15.20 8.78 11.26
CA ALA A 228 14.64 9.69 10.28
C ALA A 228 14.41 11.09 10.89
N PRO A 229 14.90 12.16 10.23
CA PRO A 229 15.08 13.45 10.89
C PRO A 229 13.76 14.11 11.29
N GLN A 230 12.66 13.80 10.60
CA GLN A 230 11.33 14.34 10.89
C GLN A 230 10.41 13.36 11.64
N LEU A 231 10.92 12.23 12.15
CA LEU A 231 10.09 11.23 12.81
C LEU A 231 9.50 11.80 14.11
N ARG A 232 8.17 11.77 14.22
CA ARG A 232 7.40 12.29 15.37
C ARG A 232 6.46 11.26 15.97
N GLN A 233 6.13 10.22 15.23
CA GLN A 233 5.20 9.19 15.64
C GLN A 233 5.78 7.82 15.37
N ILE A 234 5.78 6.97 16.40
CA ILE A 234 6.07 5.55 16.28
C ILE A 234 4.97 4.73 16.93
N VAL A 235 4.48 3.75 16.20
CA VAL A 235 3.58 2.72 16.71
C VAL A 235 4.23 1.38 16.42
N TYR A 236 4.59 0.65 17.47
CA TYR A 236 5.24 -0.65 17.32
C TYR A 236 4.57 -1.69 18.22
N THR A 237 4.03 -2.73 17.60
CA THR A 237 3.36 -3.83 18.33
C THR A 237 4.28 -5.04 18.40
N ARG A 238 4.31 -5.70 19.56
CA ARG A 238 5.16 -6.84 19.90
C ARG A 238 6.64 -6.49 19.84
N VAL A 239 7.02 -5.53 20.67
CA VAL A 239 8.41 -5.05 20.73
C VAL A 239 9.25 -6.08 21.48
N THR A 240 10.21 -6.69 20.78
CA THR A 240 11.14 -7.67 21.33
C THR A 240 12.54 -7.11 21.53
N GLU A 241 12.86 -5.97 20.92
CA GLU A 241 14.12 -5.26 21.15
C GLU A 241 14.04 -4.35 22.38
N ASN A 242 15.18 -4.07 23.01
CA ASN A 242 15.25 -3.09 24.09
C ASN A 242 14.89 -1.68 23.57
N PHE A 243 13.67 -1.24 23.82
CA PHE A 243 13.15 0.06 23.39
C PHE A 243 13.98 1.24 23.90
N LEU A 244 14.62 1.11 25.07
CA LEU A 244 15.46 2.18 25.62
C LEU A 244 16.70 2.45 24.76
N GLN A 245 17.10 1.50 23.92
CA GLN A 245 18.22 1.64 23.00
C GLN A 245 17.80 2.21 21.63
N PHE A 246 16.53 2.53 21.42
CA PHE A 246 16.07 3.04 20.14
C PHE A 246 16.71 4.42 19.87
N PRO A 247 17.32 4.63 18.69
CA PRO A 247 17.99 5.89 18.36
C PRO A 247 16.98 6.98 17.94
N LEU A 248 15.91 7.14 18.72
CA LEU A 248 14.87 8.13 18.52
C LEU A 248 15.33 9.49 19.02
N LYS A 249 14.94 10.55 18.32
CA LYS A 249 15.06 11.93 18.81
C LYS A 249 13.89 12.20 19.75
N TRP A 250 14.04 11.83 21.02
CA TRP A 250 12.96 11.86 22.02
C TRP A 250 12.24 13.22 22.11
N GLU A 251 12.97 14.32 21.98
CA GLU A 251 12.45 15.69 22.09
C GLU A 251 11.40 16.05 21.01
N GLN A 252 11.43 15.40 19.84
CA GLN A 252 10.47 15.65 18.75
C GLN A 252 9.33 14.63 18.69
N MET A 253 9.37 13.59 19.52
CA MET A 253 8.35 12.54 19.51
C MET A 253 7.06 13.06 20.16
N THR A 254 5.98 12.99 19.39
CA THR A 254 4.62 13.40 19.79
C THR A 254 3.74 12.22 20.13
N VAL A 255 4.00 11.06 19.54
CA VAL A 255 3.23 9.83 19.75
C VAL A 255 4.19 8.65 19.80
N ILE A 256 4.17 7.93 20.92
CA ILE A 256 4.87 6.67 21.09
C ILE A 256 3.86 5.67 21.61
N SER A 257 3.54 4.67 20.80
CA SER A 257 2.62 3.59 21.18
C SER A 257 3.35 2.27 21.03
N LEU A 258 3.66 1.65 22.16
CA LEU A 258 4.28 0.33 22.23
C LEU A 258 3.30 -0.61 22.91
N THR A 259 3.08 -1.77 22.31
CA THR A 259 2.15 -2.78 22.87
C THR A 259 2.79 -4.15 22.80
N GLY A 260 2.51 -5.04 23.75
CA GLY A 260 3.09 -6.39 23.77
C GLY A 260 4.61 -6.39 23.95
N ILE A 261 5.10 -5.55 24.86
CA ILE A 261 6.51 -5.42 25.20
C ILE A 261 7.00 -6.70 25.89
N ALA A 262 7.98 -7.37 25.31
CA ALA A 262 8.64 -8.55 25.89
C ALA A 262 10.08 -8.61 25.39
N TRP A 263 11.01 -8.03 26.14
CA TRP A 263 12.46 -8.18 25.90
C TRP A 263 13.15 -8.60 27.19
N THR A 264 14.15 -9.45 27.06
CA THR A 264 14.99 -9.97 28.14
C THR A 264 15.92 -8.88 28.64
N VAL A 265 15.86 -8.57 29.94
CA VAL A 265 16.89 -7.77 30.61
C VAL A 265 18.02 -8.76 30.93
N MET A 266 18.99 -8.88 30.04
CA MET A 266 20.26 -9.52 30.40
C MET A 266 21.16 -8.43 30.99
N ASP A 267 21.55 -8.62 32.26
CA ASP A 267 22.52 -7.81 33.00
C ASP A 267 23.91 -7.81 32.35
#